data_AF-D3SUU5-F1
#
_entry.id   AF-D3SUU5-F1
#
_cell.length_a   1.000
_cell.length_b   1.000
_cell.length_c   1.000
_cell.angle_alpha   90.00
_cell.angle_beta   90.00
_cell.angle_gamma   90.00
#
_symmetry.space_group_name_H-M   'P 1'
#
loop_
_entity.id
_entity.type
_entity.pdbx_description
1 polymer ?
#
loop_
_entity_poly.entity_id
_entity_poly.type
_entity_poly.pdbx_seq_one_letter_code
_entity_poly.pdbx_strand_id
1 'polypeptide(L)'
;MLVPLVLSLVELGKVARTMAPQSGFTISAKFPLPNPLLDLWAFIDAPDAETTGASSAVHHGAGTGTTTGHGPAGADVTIETPFETVVVPPEIGGLSLLGVIGGLLVVYALIASVIAAGYIGGLDRRLRGEPVAIAALVKQYTPPFFVYHLLVFAAFLFAIPLMLVSPALVLLAMPVAFVLLYLFYATPFLFVVADEPVIEALRRSAGYALAGGAYFQFALGHIAVGLVVSIPLSLFVSTIPVIGFVTALVVAVPLSFVLTAATVSFCQELDELDELDGQNTGANGAGGVPPRSQQNVSGSDDTNWVTDRAN
;
A
#
# COMPACT_ATOMS: atom_id res chain seq x y z
N MET A 1 5.45 -4.86 4.17
CA MET A 1 6.38 -5.89 3.64
C MET A 1 6.75 -7.01 4.63
N LEU A 2 6.19 -7.07 5.86
CA LEU A 2 6.52 -8.11 6.86
C LEU A 2 5.54 -9.30 6.92
N VAL A 3 4.34 -9.17 6.31
CA VAL A 3 3.34 -10.25 6.25
C VAL A 3 3.87 -11.52 5.56
N PRO A 4 4.63 -11.44 4.44
CA PRO A 4 5.22 -12.64 3.83
C PRO A 4 6.29 -13.30 4.72
N LEU A 5 6.99 -12.51 5.55
CA LEU A 5 8.05 -13.01 6.42
C LEU A 5 7.50 -13.74 7.66
N VAL A 6 6.39 -13.25 8.21
CA VAL A 6 5.68 -13.93 9.31
C VAL A 6 4.99 -15.20 8.80
N LEU A 7 4.44 -15.20 7.57
CA LEU A 7 3.94 -16.43 6.93
C LEU A 7 5.07 -17.46 6.70
N SER A 8 6.24 -16.99 6.27
CA SER A 8 7.42 -17.84 6.08
C SER A 8 7.89 -18.53 7.37
N LEU A 9 7.80 -17.87 8.53
CA LEU A 9 8.21 -18.46 9.81
C LEU A 9 7.24 -19.53 10.34
N VAL A 10 5.96 -19.42 10.02
CA VAL A 10 4.94 -20.43 10.37
C VAL A 10 5.09 -21.71 9.52
N GLU A 11 5.66 -21.59 8.31
CA GLU A 11 5.92 -22.70 7.39
C GLU A 11 7.13 -23.58 7.81
N LEU A 12 8.07 -23.08 8.61
CA LEU A 12 9.23 -23.88 9.07
C LEU A 12 8.81 -25.12 9.88
N GLY A 13 7.69 -25.05 10.59
CA GLY A 13 7.12 -26.20 11.31
C GLY A 13 6.58 -27.30 10.39
N LYS A 14 6.15 -26.94 9.17
CA LYS A 14 5.74 -27.92 8.14
C LYS A 14 6.93 -28.52 7.42
N VAL A 15 7.98 -27.73 7.17
CA VAL A 15 9.25 -28.20 6.57
C VAL A 15 9.97 -29.20 7.48
N ALA A 16 9.95 -28.99 8.79
CA ALA A 16 10.47 -29.95 9.77
C ALA A 16 9.67 -31.27 9.77
N ARG A 17 8.38 -31.23 9.43
CA ARG A 17 7.51 -32.40 9.35
C ARG A 17 7.70 -33.20 8.06
N THR A 18 8.16 -32.57 6.99
CA THR A 18 8.55 -33.22 5.73
C THR A 18 9.98 -33.80 5.74
N MET A 19 10.81 -33.46 6.73
CA MET A 19 12.14 -34.06 6.94
C MET A 19 12.14 -35.37 7.74
N ALA A 20 10.97 -35.96 8.00
CA ALA A 20 10.90 -37.37 8.34
C ALA A 20 11.32 -38.18 7.09
N PRO A 21 12.29 -39.10 7.19
CA PRO A 21 12.94 -39.69 6.03
C PRO A 21 11.96 -40.57 5.24
N GLN A 22 11.38 -40.01 4.18
CA GLN A 22 10.85 -40.78 3.07
C GLN A 22 11.58 -40.38 1.79
N SER A 23 12.35 -41.35 1.31
CA SER A 23 13.14 -41.35 0.09
C SER A 23 12.31 -41.03 -1.15
N GLY A 24 12.71 -40.00 -1.90
CA GLY A 24 12.20 -39.76 -3.25
C GLY A 24 12.44 -38.35 -3.77
N PHE A 25 13.59 -38.10 -4.37
CA PHE A 25 13.87 -36.91 -5.17
C PHE A 25 13.30 -37.10 -6.58
N THR A 26 12.36 -36.24 -7.02
CA THR A 26 12.13 -36.00 -8.45
C THR A 26 11.78 -34.53 -8.69
N ILE A 27 12.63 -33.86 -9.47
CA ILE A 27 12.36 -32.56 -10.11
C ILE A 27 11.92 -32.89 -11.53
N SER A 28 10.78 -32.35 -11.99
CA SER A 28 10.43 -32.32 -13.40
C SER A 28 9.87 -30.95 -13.77
N ALA A 29 10.74 -30.14 -14.36
CA ALA A 29 10.37 -29.04 -15.23
C ALA A 29 10.53 -29.52 -16.67
N LYS A 30 9.46 -29.49 -17.46
CA LYS A 30 9.54 -29.41 -18.92
C LYS A 30 8.29 -28.74 -19.48
N PHE A 31 8.45 -27.50 -19.92
CA PHE A 31 7.52 -26.79 -20.80
C PHE A 31 7.74 -27.26 -22.24
N PRO A 32 6.74 -27.89 -22.86
CA PRO A 32 6.41 -27.61 -24.24
C PRO A 32 4.98 -27.06 -24.26
N LEU A 33 4.82 -25.78 -24.57
CA LEU A 33 3.53 -25.22 -24.96
C LEU A 33 3.40 -25.41 -26.49
N PRO A 34 2.72 -26.44 -27.01
CA PRO A 34 2.14 -26.36 -28.33
C PRO A 34 0.99 -25.34 -28.28
N ASN A 35 1.07 -24.32 -29.13
CA ASN A 35 0.02 -23.31 -29.36
C ASN A 35 -1.37 -23.96 -29.54
N PRO A 36 -2.42 -23.40 -28.89
CA PRO A 36 -3.69 -23.25 -29.59
C PRO A 36 -4.44 -22.00 -29.11
N LEU A 37 -4.00 -20.81 -29.54
CA LEU A 37 -4.79 -19.58 -29.42
C LEU A 37 -5.06 -18.92 -30.78
N LEU A 38 -4.80 -19.61 -31.90
CA LEU A 38 -5.01 -19.08 -33.24
C LEU A 38 -5.93 -19.93 -34.14
N ASP A 39 -6.39 -21.11 -33.70
CA ASP A 39 -7.44 -21.85 -34.42
C ASP A 39 -8.83 -21.19 -34.29
N LEU A 40 -8.97 -20.14 -33.47
CA LEU A 40 -10.19 -19.34 -33.36
C LEU A 40 -10.44 -18.43 -34.58
N TRP A 41 -9.48 -18.30 -35.50
CA TRP A 41 -9.60 -17.52 -36.74
C TRP A 41 -9.91 -18.37 -37.98
N ALA A 42 -10.17 -19.67 -37.83
CA ALA A 42 -10.61 -20.56 -38.92
C ALA A 42 -12.14 -20.49 -39.16
N PHE A 43 -12.76 -19.34 -38.93
CA PHE A 43 -14.12 -19.05 -39.39
C PHE A 43 -14.01 -18.41 -40.78
N ILE A 44 -14.66 -19.03 -41.80
CA ILE A 44 -14.79 -18.62 -43.23
C ILE A 44 -13.62 -19.14 -44.09
N ASP A 45 -13.76 -20.13 -44.98
CA ASP A 45 -14.63 -20.37 -46.15
C ASP A 45 -14.85 -21.90 -46.33
N ALA A 46 -15.72 -22.51 -47.16
CA ALA A 46 -16.92 -22.27 -47.97
C ALA A 46 -17.43 -23.69 -48.34
N PRO A 47 -18.73 -23.96 -48.58
CA PRO A 47 -19.24 -25.33 -48.76
C PRO A 47 -18.99 -25.83 -50.19
N ASP A 48 -18.85 -27.15 -50.37
CA ASP A 48 -19.13 -27.97 -51.58
C ASP A 48 -18.43 -29.34 -51.40
N ALA A 49 -18.87 -30.51 -51.87
CA ALA A 49 -20.11 -31.01 -52.44
C ALA A 49 -20.10 -32.55 -52.26
N GLU A 50 -21.29 -33.11 -52.01
CA GLU A 50 -21.76 -34.45 -52.43
C GLU A 50 -20.80 -35.63 -52.72
N THR A 51 -21.05 -36.72 -51.96
CA THR A 51 -21.23 -38.13 -52.41
C THR A 51 -20.13 -38.85 -53.21
N THR A 52 -19.49 -39.84 -52.56
CA THR A 52 -19.07 -41.20 -53.03
C THR A 52 -18.05 -41.75 -52.02
N GLY A 53 -17.99 -42.99 -51.52
CA GLY A 53 -18.57 -44.29 -51.84
C GLY A 53 -17.50 -45.36 -51.56
N ALA A 54 -17.79 -46.34 -50.67
CA ALA A 54 -17.11 -47.64 -50.47
C ALA A 54 -15.63 -47.64 -49.96
N SER A 55 -15.06 -48.62 -49.23
CA SER A 55 -15.51 -49.91 -48.67
C SER A 55 -14.50 -50.39 -47.60
N SER A 56 -15.02 -51.10 -46.58
CA SER A 56 -14.47 -52.29 -45.92
C SER A 56 -13.07 -52.30 -45.25
N ALA A 57 -13.04 -52.48 -43.92
CA ALA A 57 -12.32 -53.61 -43.30
C ALA A 57 -12.84 -53.89 -41.88
N VAL A 58 -13.16 -55.17 -41.66
CA VAL A 58 -13.70 -55.80 -40.46
C VAL A 58 -12.58 -56.06 -39.45
N HIS A 59 -12.78 -55.73 -38.17
CA HIS A 59 -12.20 -56.52 -37.08
C HIS A 59 -13.12 -56.55 -35.84
N HIS A 60 -13.45 -57.77 -35.42
CA HIS A 60 -14.22 -58.11 -34.24
C HIS A 60 -13.38 -57.94 -32.96
N GLY A 61 -13.98 -57.32 -31.94
CA GLY A 61 -13.52 -57.37 -30.55
C GLY A 61 -14.65 -56.98 -29.62
N ALA A 62 -15.37 -57.99 -29.11
CA ALA A 62 -16.42 -57.83 -28.11
C ALA A 62 -15.82 -57.57 -26.73
N GLY A 63 -16.39 -56.62 -25.97
CA GLY A 63 -16.01 -56.39 -24.58
C GLY A 63 -16.78 -55.24 -23.92
N THR A 64 -17.89 -55.60 -23.28
CA THR A 64 -18.48 -54.96 -22.07
C THR A 64 -18.83 -53.47 -22.12
N GLY A 65 -20.13 -53.20 -22.17
CA GLY A 65 -20.67 -51.88 -21.94
C GLY A 65 -20.59 -51.42 -20.48
N THR A 66 -20.36 -50.12 -20.31
CA THR A 66 -20.94 -49.31 -19.24
C THR A 66 -21.13 -47.90 -19.80
N THR A 67 -22.32 -47.60 -20.31
CA THR A 67 -22.76 -46.24 -20.61
C THR A 67 -23.19 -45.57 -19.30
N THR A 68 -22.29 -44.86 -18.64
CA THR A 68 -22.66 -43.87 -17.63
C THR A 68 -22.82 -42.52 -18.33
N GLY A 69 -24.06 -42.07 -18.43
CA GLY A 69 -24.41 -40.79 -19.03
C GLY A 69 -23.71 -39.63 -18.31
N HIS A 70 -23.14 -38.71 -19.11
CA HIS A 70 -22.78 -37.37 -18.67
C HIS A 70 -23.74 -36.39 -19.35
N GLY A 71 -24.77 -36.00 -18.60
CA GLY A 71 -25.51 -34.76 -18.82
C GLY A 71 -24.95 -33.66 -17.91
N PRO A 72 -25.18 -32.38 -18.23
CA PRO A 72 -24.29 -31.27 -17.91
C PRO A 72 -24.63 -30.63 -16.55
N ALA A 73 -23.66 -30.48 -15.65
CA ALA A 73 -23.79 -29.58 -14.50
C ALA A 73 -22.42 -29.29 -13.88
N GLY A 74 -22.09 -28.00 -13.76
CA GLY A 74 -20.97 -27.50 -12.97
C GLY A 74 -19.69 -27.30 -13.77
N ALA A 75 -19.60 -26.15 -14.46
CA ALA A 75 -18.30 -25.64 -14.87
C ALA A 75 -17.54 -25.19 -13.59
N ASP A 76 -16.83 -26.13 -12.97
CA ASP A 76 -15.85 -25.81 -11.94
C ASP A 76 -14.78 -24.91 -12.56
N VAL A 77 -14.80 -23.64 -12.19
CA VAL A 77 -13.74 -22.68 -12.57
C VAL A 77 -12.59 -22.89 -11.61
N THR A 78 -11.68 -23.79 -11.97
CA THR A 78 -10.42 -24.01 -11.26
C THR A 78 -9.45 -22.88 -11.62
N ILE A 79 -9.26 -21.93 -10.70
CA ILE A 79 -8.15 -20.98 -10.79
C ILE A 79 -6.95 -21.62 -10.09
N GLU A 80 -6.05 -22.21 -10.87
CA GLU A 80 -4.79 -22.74 -10.33
C GLU A 80 -3.84 -21.58 -10.00
N THR A 81 -3.72 -21.26 -8.72
CA THR A 81 -2.60 -20.47 -8.20
C THR A 81 -1.53 -21.39 -7.64
N PRO A 82 -0.23 -21.10 -7.82
CA PRO A 82 0.89 -21.99 -7.46
C PRO A 82 1.04 -22.30 -5.97
N PHE A 83 0.24 -21.69 -5.10
CA PHE A 83 0.25 -21.91 -3.66
C PHE A 83 -1.21 -21.94 -3.19
N GLU A 84 -1.72 -23.15 -2.94
CA GLU A 84 -3.03 -23.45 -2.35
C GLU A 84 -4.26 -23.11 -3.23
N THR A 85 -4.92 -24.16 -3.72
CA THR A 85 -6.24 -24.10 -4.36
C THR A 85 -7.26 -23.69 -3.31
N VAL A 86 -7.51 -22.39 -3.16
CA VAL A 86 -8.63 -21.91 -2.34
C VAL A 86 -9.90 -22.22 -3.13
N VAL A 87 -10.48 -23.39 -2.86
CA VAL A 87 -11.81 -23.77 -3.37
C VAL A 87 -12.80 -22.86 -2.66
N VAL A 88 -13.22 -21.79 -3.32
CA VAL A 88 -14.33 -20.95 -2.86
C VAL A 88 -15.60 -21.71 -3.23
N PRO A 89 -16.35 -22.29 -2.27
CA PRO A 89 -17.57 -23.01 -2.61
C PRO A 89 -18.54 -22.05 -3.33
N PRO A 90 -19.15 -22.45 -4.46
CA PRO A 90 -20.03 -21.60 -5.27
C PRO A 90 -21.31 -21.18 -4.55
N GLU A 91 -21.53 -21.71 -3.35
CA GLU A 91 -22.65 -21.38 -2.46
C GLU A 91 -22.42 -20.10 -1.63
N ILE A 92 -21.22 -19.51 -1.68
CA ILE A 92 -20.97 -18.20 -1.11
C ILE A 92 -21.62 -17.16 -2.02
N GLY A 93 -22.90 -16.85 -1.76
CA GLY A 93 -23.59 -15.75 -2.44
C GLY A 93 -22.78 -14.45 -2.38
N GLY A 94 -22.96 -13.55 -3.35
CA GLY A 94 -22.13 -12.34 -3.47
C GLY A 94 -22.03 -11.50 -2.18
N LEU A 95 -23.06 -11.52 -1.34
CA LEU A 95 -23.07 -10.82 -0.05
C LEU A 95 -22.15 -11.47 1.00
N SER A 96 -22.05 -12.80 1.05
CA SER A 96 -21.16 -13.49 2.00
C SER A 96 -19.70 -13.37 1.55
N LEU A 97 -19.43 -13.40 0.24
CA LEU A 97 -18.08 -13.15 -0.30
C LEU A 97 -17.62 -11.72 0.04
N LEU A 98 -18.50 -10.73 -0.12
CA LEU A 98 -18.21 -9.34 0.23
C LEU A 98 -17.95 -9.19 1.74
N GLY A 99 -18.68 -9.92 2.58
CA GLY A 99 -18.44 -9.99 4.02
C GLY A 99 -17.07 -10.58 4.38
N VAL A 100 -16.66 -11.67 3.71
CA VAL A 100 -15.34 -12.28 3.91
C VAL A 100 -14.22 -11.35 3.47
N ILE A 101 -14.34 -10.75 2.28
CA ILE A 101 -13.37 -9.78 1.75
C ILE A 101 -13.27 -8.57 2.69
N GLY A 102 -14.41 -8.01 3.11
CA GLY A 102 -14.46 -6.91 4.06
C GLY A 102 -13.81 -7.26 5.40
N GLY A 103 -14.08 -8.45 5.94
CA GLY A 103 -13.45 -8.94 7.16
C GLY A 103 -11.93 -9.09 7.04
N LEU A 104 -11.44 -9.68 5.94
CA LEU A 104 -10.01 -9.81 5.66
C LEU A 104 -9.34 -8.44 5.53
N LEU A 105 -9.99 -7.47 4.88
CA LEU A 105 -9.48 -6.10 4.75
C LEU A 105 -9.40 -5.39 6.10
N VAL A 106 -10.39 -5.57 6.98
CA VAL A 106 -10.35 -5.02 8.34
C VAL A 106 -9.20 -5.61 9.15
N VAL A 107 -9.02 -6.94 9.09
CA VAL A 107 -7.90 -7.62 9.78
C VAL A 107 -6.55 -7.14 9.22
N TYR A 108 -6.42 -7.05 7.90
CA TYR A 108 -5.24 -6.50 7.24
C TYR A 108 -4.98 -5.06 7.66
N ALA A 109 -6.01 -4.20 7.64
CA ALA A 109 -5.92 -2.80 8.06
C ALA A 109 -5.40 -2.69 9.49
N LEU A 110 -5.90 -3.51 10.40
CA LEU A 110 -5.47 -3.53 11.79
C LEU A 110 -3.98 -3.91 11.92
N ILE A 111 -3.57 -5.01 11.28
CA ILE A 111 -2.17 -5.48 11.30
C ILE A 111 -1.26 -4.41 10.67
N ALA A 112 -1.63 -3.88 9.50
CA ALA A 112 -0.87 -2.85 8.81
C ALA A 112 -0.73 -1.58 9.64
N SER A 113 -1.79 -1.18 10.37
CA SER A 113 -1.79 0.02 11.21
C SER A 113 -0.91 -0.12 12.43
N VAL A 114 -0.92 -1.28 13.09
CA VAL A 114 -0.02 -1.57 14.23
C VAL A 114 1.44 -1.54 13.76
N ILE A 115 1.73 -2.16 12.61
CA ILE A 115 3.08 -2.17 12.03
C ILE A 115 3.51 -0.75 11.63
N ALA A 116 2.65 0.01 10.95
CA ALA A 116 2.93 1.38 10.52
C ALA A 116 3.16 2.31 11.71
N ALA A 117 2.32 2.24 12.74
CA ALA A 117 2.44 3.01 13.97
C ALA A 117 3.77 2.74 14.69
N GLY A 118 4.14 1.46 14.84
CA GLY A 118 5.40 1.08 15.48
C GLY A 118 6.63 1.46 14.65
N TYR A 119 6.57 1.27 13.32
CA TYR A 119 7.68 1.53 12.41
C TYR A 119 7.92 3.04 12.22
N ILE A 120 6.90 3.79 11.82
CA ILE A 120 7.01 5.23 11.56
C ILE A 120 7.19 6.00 12.87
N GLY A 121 6.42 5.67 13.91
CA GLY A 121 6.56 6.27 15.25
C GLY A 121 7.92 6.00 15.90
N GLY A 122 8.47 4.80 15.70
CA GLY A 122 9.81 4.45 16.19
C GLY A 122 10.91 5.21 15.46
N LEU A 123 10.74 5.43 14.15
CA LEU A 123 11.69 6.15 13.31
C LEU A 123 11.72 7.64 13.66
N ASP A 124 10.56 8.29 13.79
CA ASP A 124 10.46 9.70 14.19
C ASP A 124 11.15 9.97 15.54
N ARG A 125 10.81 9.19 16.59
CA ARG A 125 11.47 9.33 17.90
C ARG A 125 12.97 9.11 17.84
N ARG A 126 13.43 8.14 17.03
CA ARG A 126 14.85 7.86 16.91
C ARG A 126 15.60 8.99 16.20
N LEU A 127 14.98 9.65 15.21
CA LEU A 127 15.53 10.83 14.56
C LEU A 127 15.58 12.04 15.51
N ARG A 128 14.59 12.18 16.41
CA ARG A 128 14.55 13.21 17.46
C ARG A 128 15.47 12.91 18.66
N GLY A 129 16.13 11.74 18.70
CA GLY A 129 17.00 11.33 19.80
C GLY A 129 16.25 10.88 21.07
N GLU A 130 14.95 10.62 20.98
CA GLU A 130 14.10 10.23 22.10
C GLU A 130 14.08 8.71 22.36
N PRO A 131 13.80 8.27 23.60
CA PRO A 131 13.64 6.86 23.91
C PRO A 131 12.42 6.25 23.21
N VAL A 132 12.61 5.09 22.59
CA VAL A 132 11.56 4.41 21.80
C VAL A 132 10.71 3.52 22.71
N ALA A 133 9.53 3.99 23.10
CA ALA A 133 8.51 3.20 23.79
C ALA A 133 7.45 2.67 22.80
N ILE A 134 7.72 1.52 22.15
CA ILE A 134 6.88 0.95 21.07
C ILE A 134 5.42 0.76 21.50
N ALA A 135 5.15 0.28 22.71
CA ALA A 135 3.78 0.06 23.17
C ALA A 135 2.97 1.36 23.25
N ALA A 136 3.61 2.46 23.68
CA ALA A 136 2.97 3.78 23.72
C ALA A 136 2.70 4.30 22.30
N LEU A 137 3.67 4.15 21.39
CA LEU A 137 3.55 4.55 19.98
C LEU A 137 2.42 3.79 19.27
N VAL A 138 2.33 2.47 19.46
CA VAL A 138 1.26 1.65 18.89
C VAL A 138 -0.10 2.10 19.45
N LYS A 139 -0.21 2.34 20.76
CA LYS A 139 -1.47 2.78 21.37
C LYS A 139 -1.92 4.15 20.86
N GLN A 140 -0.97 5.06 20.65
CA GLN A 140 -1.23 6.43 20.19
C GLN A 140 -1.58 6.48 18.69
N TYR A 141 -0.77 5.86 17.85
CA TYR A 141 -0.86 6.04 16.39
C TYR A 141 -1.67 4.96 15.66
N THR A 142 -1.96 3.80 16.25
CA THR A 142 -2.76 2.77 15.56
C THR A 142 -4.16 3.27 15.14
N PRO A 143 -4.93 4.00 15.98
CA PRO A 143 -6.26 4.48 15.59
C PRO A 143 -6.28 5.35 14.33
N PRO A 144 -5.46 6.43 14.18
CA PRO A 144 -5.45 7.23 12.96
C PRO A 144 -5.00 6.43 11.73
N PHE A 145 -3.98 5.58 11.86
CA PHE A 145 -3.57 4.69 10.77
C PHE A 145 -4.69 3.73 10.35
N PHE A 146 -5.44 3.19 11.30
CA PHE A 146 -6.53 2.25 11.01
C PHE A 146 -7.66 2.91 10.23
N VAL A 147 -8.08 4.10 10.65
CA VAL A 147 -9.10 4.88 9.93
C VAL A 147 -8.62 5.25 8.53
N TYR A 148 -7.35 5.65 8.38
CA TYR A 148 -6.76 5.93 7.08
C TYR A 148 -6.77 4.71 6.14
N HIS A 149 -6.33 3.54 6.62
CA HIS A 149 -6.38 2.31 5.80
C HIS A 149 -7.80 1.91 5.43
N LEU A 150 -8.77 2.05 6.34
CA LEU A 150 -10.17 1.79 6.02
C LEU A 150 -10.70 2.73 4.95
N LEU A 151 -10.32 4.01 4.99
CA LEU A 151 -10.70 4.99 3.97
C LEU A 151 -10.11 4.60 2.60
N VAL A 152 -8.82 4.25 2.56
CA VAL A 152 -8.15 3.79 1.33
C VAL A 152 -8.82 2.53 0.80
N PHE A 153 -9.10 1.53 1.63
CA PHE A 153 -9.78 0.30 1.20
C PHE A 153 -11.21 0.54 0.75
N ALA A 154 -11.95 1.43 1.42
CA ALA A 154 -13.28 1.83 0.99
C ALA A 154 -13.24 2.49 -0.41
N ALA A 155 -12.25 3.35 -0.66
CA ALA A 155 -12.05 3.95 -1.98
C ALA A 155 -11.74 2.91 -3.06
N PHE A 156 -10.87 1.94 -2.77
CA PHE A 156 -10.59 0.83 -3.69
C PHE A 156 -11.81 -0.05 -3.92
N LEU A 157 -12.55 -0.41 -2.87
CA LEU A 157 -13.79 -1.19 -2.99
C LEU A 157 -14.84 -0.47 -3.82
N PHE A 158 -14.94 0.85 -3.69
CA PHE A 158 -15.83 1.68 -4.50
C PHE A 158 -15.37 1.79 -5.96
N ALA A 159 -14.06 1.76 -6.22
CA ALA A 159 -13.52 1.80 -7.57
C ALA A 159 -13.77 0.50 -8.36
N ILE A 160 -13.81 -0.66 -7.71
CA ILE A 160 -14.02 -1.97 -8.36
C ILE A 160 -15.32 -2.02 -9.20
N PRO A 161 -16.52 -1.75 -8.66
CA PRO A 161 -17.75 -1.80 -9.46
C PRO A 161 -17.72 -0.77 -10.60
N LEU A 162 -17.10 0.39 -10.39
CA LEU A 162 -16.93 1.41 -11.42
C LEU A 162 -16.08 0.87 -12.60
N MET A 163 -15.02 0.13 -12.31
CA MET A 163 -14.18 -0.51 -13.33
C MET A 163 -14.89 -1.65 -14.07
N LEU A 164 -15.80 -2.38 -13.40
CA LEU A 164 -16.60 -3.44 -14.03
C LEU A 164 -17.64 -2.88 -15.02
N VAL A 165 -18.16 -1.67 -14.77
CA VAL A 165 -19.15 -1.03 -15.64
C VAL A 165 -18.53 -0.59 -16.98
N SER A 166 -17.29 -0.10 -16.98
CA SER A 166 -16.60 0.28 -18.22
C SER A 166 -15.08 0.16 -18.08
N PRO A 167 -14.40 -0.64 -18.94
CA PRO A 167 -12.95 -0.70 -18.97
C PRO A 167 -12.28 0.66 -19.26
N ALA A 168 -12.96 1.58 -19.95
CA ALA A 168 -12.43 2.93 -20.19
C ALA A 168 -12.30 3.74 -18.89
N LEU A 169 -13.10 3.43 -17.85
CA LEU A 169 -12.94 4.04 -16.54
C LEU A 169 -11.65 3.63 -15.85
N VAL A 170 -11.04 2.49 -16.21
CA VAL A 170 -9.72 2.09 -15.69
C VAL A 170 -8.64 3.05 -16.19
N LEU A 171 -8.69 3.43 -17.46
CA LEU A 171 -7.74 4.40 -18.04
C LEU A 171 -7.84 5.77 -17.36
N LEU A 172 -9.04 6.15 -16.88
CA LEU A 172 -9.23 7.39 -16.12
C LEU A 172 -8.91 7.22 -14.63
N ALA A 173 -9.21 6.07 -14.04
CA ALA A 173 -8.96 5.77 -12.63
C ALA A 173 -7.47 5.72 -12.33
N MET A 174 -6.65 5.25 -13.28
CA MET A 174 -5.19 5.20 -13.13
C MET A 174 -4.56 6.59 -12.86
N PRO A 175 -4.72 7.63 -13.70
CA PRO A 175 -4.18 8.95 -13.42
C PRO A 175 -4.83 9.58 -12.18
N VAL A 176 -6.13 9.38 -11.95
CA VAL A 176 -6.79 9.85 -10.72
C VAL A 176 -6.14 9.22 -9.49
N ALA A 177 -5.83 7.92 -9.52
CA ALA A 177 -5.14 7.24 -8.43
C ALA A 177 -3.73 7.80 -8.21
N PHE A 178 -2.99 8.12 -9.26
CA PHE A 178 -1.68 8.79 -9.13
C PHE A 178 -1.79 10.18 -8.50
N VAL A 179 -2.80 10.96 -8.88
CA VAL A 179 -3.05 12.28 -8.29
C VAL A 179 -3.42 12.14 -6.81
N LEU A 180 -4.33 11.22 -6.47
CA LEU A 180 -4.71 10.96 -5.07
C LEU A 180 -3.53 10.45 -4.24
N LEU A 181 -2.71 9.56 -4.80
CA LEU A 181 -1.50 9.08 -4.15
C LEU A 181 -0.52 10.23 -3.88
N TYR A 182 -0.34 11.14 -4.84
CA TYR A 182 0.49 12.32 -4.67
C TYR A 182 -0.08 13.29 -3.61
N LEU A 183 -1.40 13.55 -3.62
CA LEU A 183 -2.06 14.45 -2.66
C LEU A 183 -1.98 13.94 -1.22
N PHE A 184 -2.12 12.64 -1.02
CA PHE A 184 -2.18 12.01 0.30
C PHE A 184 -0.89 11.27 0.68
N TYR A 185 0.19 11.47 -0.07
CA TYR A 185 1.47 10.81 0.15
C TYR A 185 2.03 11.10 1.55
N ALA A 186 1.89 12.34 2.05
CA ALA A 186 2.44 12.75 3.34
C ALA A 186 1.53 12.45 4.54
N THR A 187 0.24 12.22 4.31
CA THR A 187 -0.76 11.95 5.37
C THR A 187 -0.32 10.92 6.42
N PRO A 188 0.16 9.71 6.07
CA PRO A 188 0.59 8.73 7.08
C PRO A 188 1.76 9.22 7.94
N PHE A 189 2.62 10.09 7.41
CA PHE A 189 3.76 10.63 8.14
C PHE A 189 3.34 11.78 9.08
N LEU A 190 2.36 12.60 8.67
CA LEU A 190 1.83 13.70 9.48
C LEU A 190 1.12 13.24 10.75
N PHE A 191 0.52 12.05 10.75
CA PHE A 191 -0.05 11.47 11.98
C PHE A 191 0.99 11.33 13.10
N VAL A 192 2.25 11.11 12.73
CA VAL A 192 3.34 10.86 13.69
C VAL A 192 4.16 12.12 13.94
N VAL A 193 4.50 12.84 12.86
CA VAL A 193 5.39 14.00 12.93
C VAL A 193 4.70 15.18 13.64
N ALA A 194 3.44 15.44 13.29
CA ALA A 194 2.66 16.58 13.78
C ALA A 194 1.59 16.18 14.83
N ASP A 195 1.50 14.88 15.17
CA ASP A 195 0.49 14.30 16.08
C ASP A 195 -0.96 14.71 15.72
N GLU A 196 -1.24 14.81 14.41
CA GLU A 196 -2.50 15.33 13.90
C GLU A 196 -3.60 14.26 13.75
N PRO A 197 -4.89 14.64 13.93
CA PRO A 197 -6.01 13.77 13.63
C PRO A 197 -6.17 13.59 12.11
N VAL A 198 -6.85 12.51 11.71
CA VAL A 198 -6.93 12.06 10.30
C VAL A 198 -7.36 13.16 9.32
N ILE A 199 -8.39 13.93 9.67
CA ILE A 199 -8.94 14.95 8.78
C ILE A 199 -7.97 16.13 8.59
N GLU A 200 -7.29 16.54 9.65
CA GLU A 200 -6.38 17.69 9.57
C GLU A 200 -5.13 17.31 8.77
N ALA A 201 -4.56 16.13 9.03
CA ALA A 201 -3.43 15.60 8.26
C ALA A 201 -3.75 15.40 6.77
N LEU A 202 -4.99 15.04 6.41
CA LEU A 202 -5.43 14.97 5.01
C LEU A 202 -5.48 16.37 4.37
N ARG A 203 -6.07 17.35 5.07
CA ARG A 203 -6.15 18.74 4.59
C ARG A 203 -4.76 19.33 4.43
N ARG A 204 -3.89 19.12 5.41
CA ARG A 204 -2.53 19.64 5.44
C ARG A 204 -1.66 19.02 4.35
N SER A 205 -1.74 17.69 4.17
CA SER A 205 -1.09 17.00 3.03
C SER A 205 -1.55 17.54 1.67
N ALA A 206 -2.87 17.76 1.50
CA ALA A 206 -3.40 18.37 0.28
C ALA A 206 -2.91 19.81 0.09
N GLY A 207 -2.78 20.59 1.18
CA GLY A 207 -2.19 21.92 1.18
C GLY A 207 -0.76 21.92 0.65
N TYR A 208 0.11 21.05 1.17
CA TYR A 208 1.48 20.91 0.69
C TYR A 208 1.54 20.48 -0.79
N ALA A 209 0.70 19.53 -1.20
CA ALA A 209 0.66 19.06 -2.57
C ALA A 209 0.21 20.14 -3.57
N LEU A 210 -0.75 20.99 -3.18
CA LEU A 210 -1.28 22.09 -4.01
C LEU A 210 -0.38 23.33 -4.02
N ALA A 211 0.31 23.62 -2.91
CA ALA A 211 1.33 24.67 -2.86
C ALA A 211 2.51 24.36 -3.80
N GLY A 212 2.78 23.09 -4.03
CA GLY A 212 3.83 22.63 -4.95
C GLY A 212 5.23 22.88 -4.40
N GLY A 213 6.20 23.12 -5.30
CA GLY A 213 7.57 23.48 -4.90
C GLY A 213 8.37 22.32 -4.30
N ALA A 214 8.85 22.48 -3.07
CA ALA A 214 9.72 21.52 -2.38
C ALA A 214 9.05 20.13 -2.27
N TYR A 215 7.73 20.09 -2.02
CA TYR A 215 6.96 18.85 -1.97
C TYR A 215 7.01 18.07 -3.28
N PHE A 216 6.77 18.78 -4.40
CA PHE A 216 6.82 18.19 -5.73
C PHE A 216 8.23 17.72 -6.10
N GLN A 217 9.25 18.54 -5.81
CA GLN A 217 10.65 18.20 -6.08
C GLN A 217 11.11 16.99 -5.27
N PHE A 218 10.74 16.91 -3.99
CA PHE A 218 11.02 15.76 -3.14
C PHE A 218 10.34 14.49 -3.69
N ALA A 219 9.05 14.57 -4.03
CA ALA A 219 8.32 13.44 -4.62
C ALA A 219 8.97 12.96 -5.93
N LEU A 220 9.37 13.89 -6.80
CA LEU A 220 10.05 13.55 -8.05
C LEU A 220 11.42 12.91 -7.81
N GLY A 221 12.20 13.43 -6.84
CA GLY A 221 13.47 12.84 -6.41
C GLY A 221 13.29 11.43 -5.86
N HIS A 222 12.25 11.22 -5.05
CA HIS A 222 11.92 9.92 -4.47
C HIS A 222 11.58 8.89 -5.55
N ILE A 223 10.76 9.27 -6.53
CA ILE A 223 10.44 8.43 -7.70
C ILE A 223 11.69 8.17 -8.54
N ALA A 224 12.50 9.18 -8.80
CA ALA A 224 13.73 9.05 -9.59
C ALA A 224 14.71 8.06 -8.94
N VAL A 225 14.95 8.17 -7.63
CA VAL A 225 15.80 7.23 -6.89
C VAL A 225 15.22 5.81 -6.95
N GLY A 226 13.92 5.65 -6.72
CA GLY A 226 13.24 4.36 -6.84
C GLY A 226 13.42 3.73 -8.22
N LEU A 227 13.27 4.52 -9.27
CA LEU A 227 13.41 4.08 -10.66
C LEU A 227 14.85 3.72 -11.03
N VAL A 228 15.81 4.58 -10.63
CA VAL A 228 17.25 4.36 -10.85
C VAL A 228 17.72 3.08 -10.16
N VAL A 229 17.22 2.75 -8.98
CA VAL A 229 17.58 1.50 -8.30
C VAL A 229 16.80 0.30 -8.83
N SER A 230 15.51 0.47 -9.15
CA SER A 230 14.65 -0.63 -9.59
C SER A 230 15.12 -1.26 -10.91
N ILE A 231 15.58 -0.45 -11.87
CA ILE A 231 16.01 -0.94 -13.19
C ILE A 231 17.20 -1.92 -13.09
N PRO A 232 18.34 -1.57 -12.47
CA PRO A 232 19.46 -2.50 -12.27
C PRO A 232 19.04 -3.72 -11.46
N LEU A 233 18.23 -3.54 -10.42
CA LEU A 233 17.81 -4.64 -9.55
C LEU A 233 16.97 -5.65 -10.30
N SER A 234 16.04 -5.18 -11.14
CA SER A 234 15.20 -6.03 -12.00
C SER A 234 16.03 -6.83 -13.00
N LEU A 235 16.98 -6.16 -13.69
CA LEU A 235 17.89 -6.82 -14.63
C LEU A 235 18.78 -7.87 -13.93
N PHE A 236 19.24 -7.58 -12.72
CA PHE A 236 20.09 -8.48 -11.95
C PHE A 236 19.33 -9.73 -11.49
N VAL A 237 18.12 -9.54 -10.95
CA VAL A 237 17.21 -10.64 -10.55
C VAL A 237 16.82 -11.49 -11.75
N SER A 238 16.55 -10.89 -12.92
CA SER A 238 16.19 -11.66 -14.11
C SER A 238 17.34 -12.47 -14.68
N THR A 239 18.59 -12.04 -14.46
CA THR A 239 19.78 -12.71 -15.00
C THR A 239 20.23 -13.88 -14.12
N ILE A 240 20.18 -13.73 -12.79
CA ILE A 240 20.60 -14.77 -11.83
C ILE A 240 19.52 -14.89 -10.75
N PRO A 241 18.48 -15.74 -10.91
CA PRO A 241 17.27 -15.66 -10.08
C PRO A 241 17.51 -15.77 -8.56
N VAL A 242 18.27 -16.77 -8.12
CA VAL A 242 18.47 -17.02 -6.68
C VAL A 242 19.40 -15.98 -6.05
N ILE A 243 20.58 -15.78 -6.62
CA ILE A 243 21.58 -14.83 -6.08
C ILE A 243 21.07 -13.40 -6.25
N GLY A 244 20.51 -13.09 -7.42
CA GLY A 244 19.94 -11.79 -7.72
C GLY A 244 18.81 -11.43 -6.77
N PHE A 245 17.93 -12.36 -6.42
CA PHE A 245 16.88 -12.14 -5.42
C PHE A 245 17.46 -11.83 -4.04
N VAL A 246 18.44 -12.62 -3.58
CA VAL A 246 19.08 -12.38 -2.27
C VAL A 246 19.80 -11.03 -2.23
N THR A 247 20.55 -10.68 -3.28
CA THR A 247 21.21 -9.37 -3.40
C THR A 247 20.18 -8.25 -3.45
N ALA A 248 19.09 -8.42 -4.19
CA ALA A 248 18.01 -7.45 -4.27
C ALA A 248 17.39 -7.20 -2.90
N LEU A 249 17.16 -8.26 -2.11
CA LEU A 249 16.66 -8.13 -0.74
C LEU A 249 17.65 -7.36 0.15
N VAL A 250 18.93 -7.70 0.09
CA VAL A 250 19.99 -7.08 0.90
C VAL A 250 20.14 -5.59 0.58
N VAL A 251 19.94 -5.17 -0.67
CA VAL A 251 20.02 -3.76 -1.08
C VAL A 251 18.71 -3.01 -0.83
N ALA A 252 17.57 -3.63 -1.14
CA ALA A 252 16.27 -2.97 -1.07
C ALA A 252 15.85 -2.65 0.36
N VAL A 253 16.18 -3.50 1.34
CA VAL A 253 15.83 -3.28 2.76
C VAL A 253 16.47 -1.99 3.32
N PRO A 254 17.80 -1.81 3.31
CA PRO A 254 18.42 -0.59 3.82
C PRO A 254 18.04 0.63 2.98
N LEU A 255 17.91 0.48 1.66
CA LEU A 255 17.47 1.57 0.79
C LEU A 255 16.07 2.06 1.14
N SER A 256 15.12 1.13 1.28
CA SER A 256 13.74 1.43 1.68
C SER A 256 13.71 2.11 3.05
N PHE A 257 14.57 1.69 3.97
CA PHE A 257 14.72 2.32 5.28
C PHE A 257 15.24 3.75 5.19
N VAL A 258 16.34 3.99 4.46
CA VAL A 258 16.90 5.34 4.25
C VAL A 258 15.90 6.25 3.56
N LEU A 259 15.19 5.73 2.56
CA LEU A 259 14.22 6.47 1.80
C LEU A 259 12.99 6.84 2.65
N THR A 260 12.54 5.93 3.52
CA THR A 260 11.49 6.23 4.50
C THR A 260 11.97 7.26 5.53
N ALA A 261 13.20 7.12 6.04
CA ALA A 261 13.77 8.08 6.98
C ALA A 261 13.90 9.49 6.37
N ALA A 262 14.30 9.57 5.10
CA ALA A 262 14.32 10.82 4.35
C ALA A 262 12.92 11.42 4.22
N THR A 263 11.89 10.62 3.96
CA THR A 263 10.49 11.12 3.92
C THR A 263 10.03 11.64 5.28
N VAL A 264 10.33 10.95 6.38
CA VAL A 264 10.00 11.41 7.74
C VAL A 264 10.70 12.73 8.04
N SER A 265 12.01 12.80 7.78
CA SER A 265 12.80 14.03 7.99
C SER A 265 12.28 15.20 7.15
N PHE A 266 11.90 14.95 5.90
CA PHE A 266 11.31 15.96 5.04
C PHE A 266 9.95 16.45 5.57
N CYS A 267 9.11 15.54 6.07
CA CYS A 267 7.84 15.94 6.69
C CYS A 267 8.03 16.76 7.96
N GLN A 268 9.07 16.47 8.76
CA GLN A 268 9.45 17.29 9.93
C GLN A 268 9.83 18.72 9.50
N GLU A 269 10.67 18.84 8.47
CA GLU A 269 11.08 20.14 7.94
C GLU A 269 9.87 20.95 7.41
N LEU A 270 8.93 20.30 6.73
CA LEU A 270 7.69 20.96 6.28
C LEU A 270 6.83 21.47 7.43
N ASP A 271 6.69 20.68 8.49
CA ASP A 271 5.92 21.05 9.69
C ASP A 271 6.56 22.25 10.40
N GLU A 272 7.89 22.23 10.58
CA GLU A 272 8.66 23.34 11.17
C GLU A 272 8.53 24.63 10.35
N LEU A 273 8.57 24.55 9.01
CA LEU A 273 8.42 25.72 8.14
C LEU A 273 7.04 26.37 8.25
N ASP A 274 5.98 25.57 8.38
CA ASP A 274 4.60 26.04 8.53
C ASP A 274 4.38 26.71 9.90
N GLU A 275 4.97 26.15 10.97
CA GLU A 275 4.96 26.78 12.30
C GLU A 275 5.64 28.17 12.31
N LEU A 276 6.77 28.30 11.60
CA LEU A 276 7.50 29.57 11.48
C LEU A 276 6.71 30.63 10.70
N ASP A 277 6.00 30.25 9.64
CA ASP A 277 5.15 31.17 8.87
C ASP A 277 3.94 31.64 9.71
N GLY A 278 3.33 30.70 10.46
CA GLY A 278 2.26 31.01 11.41
C GLY A 278 2.68 32.00 12.50
N GLN A 279 3.88 31.86 13.08
CA GLN A 279 4.40 32.79 14.08
C GLN A 279 4.68 34.18 13.50
N ASN A 280 5.28 34.27 12.32
CA ASN A 280 5.57 35.55 11.66
C ASN A 280 4.29 36.31 11.27
N THR A 281 3.25 35.59 10.87
CA THR A 281 1.94 36.17 10.55
C THR A 281 1.21 36.66 11.81
N GLY A 282 1.30 35.91 12.91
CA GLY A 282 0.76 36.31 14.21
C GLY A 282 1.47 37.50 14.85
N ALA A 283 2.80 37.58 14.71
CA ALA A 283 3.60 38.70 15.21
C ALA A 283 3.36 40.00 14.41
N ASN A 284 3.19 39.91 13.09
CA ASN A 284 2.88 41.06 12.24
C ASN A 284 1.40 41.50 12.29
N GLY A 285 0.48 40.58 12.65
CA GLY A 285 -0.94 40.89 12.87
C GLY A 285 -1.25 41.67 14.15
N ALA A 286 -0.32 41.70 15.12
CA ALA A 286 -0.42 42.53 16.32
C ALA A 286 0.09 43.98 16.11
N GLY A 287 0.43 44.36 14.87
CA GLY A 287 0.97 45.68 14.50
C GLY A 287 -0.06 46.78 14.21
N GLY A 288 -1.30 46.66 14.71
CA GLY A 288 -2.41 47.53 14.31
C GLY A 288 -3.29 48.07 15.43
N VAL A 289 -2.71 48.71 16.46
CA VAL A 289 -3.20 49.91 17.19
C VAL A 289 -2.19 50.20 18.32
N PRO A 290 -1.39 51.28 18.26
CA PRO A 290 -0.62 51.73 19.42
C PRO A 290 -1.57 52.20 20.54
N PRO A 291 -1.21 52.03 21.83
CA PRO A 291 -2.06 52.44 22.95
C PRO A 291 -2.25 53.96 22.92
N ARG A 292 -3.46 54.40 22.59
CA ARG A 292 -3.85 55.80 22.62
C ARG A 292 -4.20 56.20 24.06
N SER A 293 -3.19 56.49 24.87
CA SER A 293 -3.29 57.46 25.97
C SER A 293 -1.96 57.60 26.73
N GLN A 294 -1.04 58.39 26.17
CA GLN A 294 -0.45 59.44 26.99
C GLN A 294 -1.33 60.68 26.83
N GLN A 295 -2.16 60.94 27.83
CA GLN A 295 -2.68 62.27 28.08
C GLN A 295 -2.17 62.70 29.46
N ASN A 296 -0.93 63.16 29.44
CA ASN A 296 -0.53 64.44 30.03
C ASN A 296 -1.33 64.88 31.27
N VAL A 297 -0.86 64.49 32.46
CA VAL A 297 -1.07 65.26 33.69
C VAL A 297 0.31 65.70 34.17
N SER A 298 0.78 66.79 33.58
CA SER A 298 1.72 67.69 34.24
C SER A 298 0.93 68.38 35.36
N GLY A 299 1.12 67.91 36.58
CA GLY A 299 0.52 68.45 37.79
C GLY A 299 1.56 68.39 38.89
N SER A 300 2.20 69.54 39.10
CA SER A 300 3.00 69.91 40.26
C SER A 300 2.38 69.41 41.58
N ASP A 301 3.18 68.75 42.41
CA ASP A 301 3.22 69.11 43.82
C ASP A 301 4.56 68.71 44.44
N ASP A 302 5.30 69.77 44.77
CA ASP A 302 6.31 69.79 45.81
C ASP A 302 5.74 69.20 47.11
N THR A 303 6.56 68.45 47.85
CA THR A 303 6.93 68.71 49.26
C THR A 303 7.43 67.44 49.95
N ASN A 304 8.66 67.54 50.49
CA ASN A 304 9.17 67.05 51.79
C ASN A 304 8.75 65.63 52.28
N TRP A 305 9.60 64.78 52.86
CA TRP A 305 10.46 64.98 54.03
C TRP A 305 11.43 63.77 54.07
N VAL A 306 12.74 63.95 53.99
CA VAL A 306 13.68 63.91 55.14
C VAL A 306 13.11 63.26 56.41
N THR A 307 13.66 62.10 56.77
CA THR A 307 13.91 61.51 58.12
C THR A 307 13.61 60.01 58.08
N ASP A 308 14.65 59.17 58.13
CA ASP A 308 15.30 58.70 59.36
C ASP A 308 14.64 57.41 59.88
N ARG A 309 15.33 56.27 59.68
CA ARG A 309 15.63 55.33 60.77
C ARG A 309 16.50 54.17 60.28
N ALA A 310 17.68 54.14 60.87
CA ALA A 310 18.50 52.95 61.04
C ALA A 310 17.74 51.88 61.86
N ASN A 311 17.87 50.61 61.44
CA ASN A 311 18.55 49.54 62.19
C ASN A 311 18.52 48.24 61.38
#